data_AF-A0A355Q1U3-F1
#
_entry.id   AF-A0A355Q1U3-F1
#
_cell.length_a   1.000
_cell.length_b   1.000
_cell.length_c   1.000
_cell.angle_alpha   90.00
_cell.angle_beta   90.00
_cell.angle_gamma   90.00
#
_symmetry.space_group_name_H-M   'P 1'
#
loop_
_entity.id
_entity.type
_entity.pdbx_description
1 polymer ?
#
loop_
_entity_poly.entity_id
_entity_poly.type
_entity_poly.pdbx_seq_one_letter_code
_entity_poly.pdbx_strand_id
1 'polypeptide(L)' 'MRWPLDEVPPKETLSMSTPKLTDVARLAGVSPATVSRAINQPAIVNAKTLERIQQAIQQIGYETNT' A
#
# COMPACT_ATOMS: atom_id res chain seq x y z
N MET A 1 30.72 -27.44 -9.01
CA MET A 1 29.85 -26.40 -9.59
C MET A 1 28.42 -26.94 -9.76
N ARG A 2 27.54 -26.77 -8.77
CA ARG A 2 26.09 -26.92 -8.95
C ARG A 2 25.40 -26.09 -7.85
N TRP A 3 24.99 -24.88 -8.21
CA TRP A 3 24.03 -24.12 -7.41
C TRP A 3 22.69 -24.90 -7.42
N PRO A 4 22.10 -25.24 -6.26
CA PRO A 4 20.76 -25.83 -6.22
C PRO A 4 19.72 -24.75 -6.59
N LEU A 5 19.11 -24.90 -7.75
CA LEU A 5 17.99 -24.09 -8.23
C LEU A 5 16.69 -24.53 -7.51
N ASP A 6 16.63 -24.36 -6.19
CA ASP A 6 15.39 -24.58 -5.42
C ASP A 6 15.15 -23.51 -4.35
N GLU A 7 16.18 -22.75 -3.97
CA GLU A 7 15.98 -21.61 -3.07
C GLU A 7 15.59 -20.39 -3.89
N VAL A 8 14.35 -20.41 -4.41
CA VAL A 8 13.65 -19.19 -4.75
C VAL A 8 13.46 -18.48 -3.41
N PRO A 9 14.21 -17.41 -3.08
CA PRO A 9 13.94 -16.68 -1.86
C PRO A 9 12.48 -16.22 -1.94
N PRO A 10 11.64 -16.42 -0.91
CA PRO A 10 10.26 -15.99 -0.95
C PRO A 10 10.22 -14.46 -1.03
N LYS A 11 10.23 -13.92 -2.27
CA LYS A 11 9.82 -12.56 -2.64
C LYS A 11 10.11 -11.49 -1.58
N GLU A 12 11.33 -11.47 -1.07
CA GLU A 12 11.83 -10.42 -0.19
C GLU A 12 12.56 -9.38 -1.04
N THR A 13 11.87 -8.89 -2.07
CA THR A 13 12.24 -7.62 -2.69
C THR A 13 12.00 -6.54 -1.63
N LEU A 14 13.07 -6.24 -0.91
CA LEU A 14 13.25 -5.06 -0.07
C LEU A 14 12.67 -3.83 -0.77
N SER A 15 11.45 -3.46 -0.41
CA SER A 15 10.99 -2.10 -0.59
C SER A 15 10.73 -1.55 0.80
N MET A 16 11.73 -0.82 1.30
CA MET A 16 11.56 0.14 2.39
C MET A 16 10.52 1.18 1.96
N SER A 17 9.24 0.85 2.00
CA SER A 17 8.19 1.73 1.51
C SER A 17 6.97 1.62 2.40
N THR A 18 6.99 2.50 3.40
CA THR A 18 5.83 3.04 4.11
C THR A 18 4.77 2.00 4.52
N PRO A 19 4.93 1.31 5.67
CA PRO A 19 3.90 0.41 6.23
C PRO A 19 2.50 1.06 6.19
N LYS A 20 2.45 2.35 6.55
CA LYS A 20 1.25 3.18 6.51
C LYS A 20 0.50 3.16 5.18
N LEU A 21 1.18 3.12 4.03
CA LEU A 21 0.52 3.17 2.72
C LEU A 21 -0.09 1.81 2.33
N THR A 22 0.59 0.73 2.71
CA THR A 22 0.11 -0.64 2.48
C THR A 22 -1.06 -0.96 3.40
N ASP A 23 -1.02 -0.48 4.64
CA ASP A 23 -2.13 -0.60 5.59
C ASP A 23 -3.35 0.19 5.11
N VAL A 24 -3.16 1.44 4.63
CA VAL A 24 -4.23 2.25 4.02
C VAL A 24 -4.83 1.52 2.81
N ALA A 25 -3.98 0.93 1.96
CA ALA A 25 -4.42 0.19 0.80
C ALA A 25 -5.28 -1.02 1.19
N ARG A 26 -4.85 -1.76 2.21
CA ARG A 26 -5.56 -2.92 2.74
C ARG A 26 -6.93 -2.55 3.34
N LEU A 27 -6.98 -1.48 4.13
CA LEU A 27 -8.23 -0.96 4.72
C LEU A 27 -9.20 -0.43 3.65
N ALA A 28 -8.70 0.29 2.65
CA ALA A 28 -9.50 0.81 1.55
C ALA A 28 -9.88 -0.26 0.50
N GLY A 29 -9.30 -1.46 0.57
CA GLY A 29 -9.53 -2.55 -0.38
C GLY A 29 -8.94 -2.30 -1.78
N VAL A 30 -7.82 -1.57 -1.84
CA VAL A 30 -7.13 -1.20 -3.09
C VAL A 30 -5.67 -1.62 -3.05
N SER A 31 -4.97 -1.53 -4.19
CA SER A 31 -3.53 -1.75 -4.23
C SER A 31 -2.74 -0.54 -3.70
N PRO A 32 -1.53 -0.72 -3.14
CA PRO A 32 -0.66 0.38 -2.70
C PRO A 32 -0.36 1.38 -3.83
N ALA A 33 -0.25 0.88 -5.07
CA ALA A 33 -0.11 1.70 -6.26
C ALA A 33 -1.32 2.63 -6.49
N THR A 34 -2.53 2.19 -6.13
CA THR A 34 -3.75 3.02 -6.21
C THR A 34 -3.74 4.11 -5.15
N VAL A 35 -3.25 3.82 -3.95
CA VAL A 35 -3.09 4.85 -2.89
C VAL A 35 -2.03 5.87 -3.31
N SER A 36 -0.90 5.41 -3.84
CA SER A 36 0.13 6.30 -4.40
C SER A 36 -0.42 7.17 -5.53
N ARG A 37 -1.24 6.62 -6.43
CA ARG A 37 -1.96 7.39 -7.45
C ARG A 37 -2.98 8.35 -6.85
N ALA A 38 -3.72 7.97 -5.82
CA ALA A 38 -4.68 8.85 -5.17
C ALA A 38 -4.01 10.07 -4.52
N ILE A 39 -2.78 9.90 -4.02
CA ILE A 39 -1.98 10.98 -3.45
C ILE A 39 -1.37 11.87 -4.55
N ASN A 40 -0.76 11.28 -5.58
CA ASN A 40 -0.04 12.03 -6.62
C ASN A 40 -0.97 12.56 -7.73
N GLN A 41 -2.05 11.84 -8.02
CA GLN A 41 -2.98 12.07 -9.12
C GLN A 41 -4.42 11.69 -8.71
N PRO A 42 -5.04 12.42 -7.76
CA PRO A 42 -6.40 12.13 -7.30
C PRO A 42 -7.45 12.14 -8.41
N ALA A 43 -7.25 12.95 -9.46
CA ALA A 43 -8.20 13.12 -10.57
C ALA A 43 -8.40 11.86 -11.44
N ILE A 44 -7.45 10.91 -11.44
CA ILE A 44 -7.57 9.66 -12.21
C ILE A 44 -8.18 8.52 -11.38
N VAL A 45 -8.41 8.74 -10.08
CA VAL A 45 -9.01 7.76 -9.18
C VAL A 45 -10.49 8.08 -9.05
N ASN A 46 -11.33 7.05 -9.14
CA ASN A 46 -12.76 7.22 -8.99
C ASN A 46 -13.09 7.84 -7.62
N ALA A 47 -13.98 8.84 -7.58
CA ALA A 47 -14.38 9.56 -6.37
C ALA A 47 -14.73 8.59 -5.21
N LYS A 48 -15.48 7.51 -5.50
CA LYS A 48 -15.84 6.50 -4.50
C LYS A 48 -14.62 5.77 -3.89
N THR A 49 -13.59 5.55 -4.70
CA THR A 49 -12.34 4.92 -4.25
C THR A 49 -11.51 5.91 -3.46
N LEU A 50 -11.50 7.18 -3.88
CA LEU A 50 -10.81 8.25 -3.21
C LEU A 50 -11.37 8.51 -1.81
N GLU A 51 -12.70 8.52 -1.65
CA GLU A 51 -13.36 8.58 -0.34
C GLU A 51 -12.94 7.42 0.58
N ARG A 52 -12.94 6.18 0.06
CA ARG A 52 -12.48 5.01 0.84
C ARG A 52 -11.04 5.13 1.29
N ILE A 53 -10.16 5.60 0.40
CA ILE A 53 -8.75 5.84 0.71
C ILE A 53 -8.62 6.93 1.79
N GLN A 54 -9.36 8.04 1.68
CA GLN A 54 -9.36 9.10 2.69
C GLN A 54 -9.85 8.60 4.06
N GLN A 55 -10.94 7.81 4.10
CA GLN A 55 -11.44 7.20 5.33
C GLN A 55 -10.39 6.27 5.96
N ALA A 56 -9.74 5.42 5.17
CA ALA A 56 -8.68 4.54 5.64
C ALA A 56 -7.45 5.32 6.18
N ILE A 57 -7.07 6.41 5.51
CA ILE A 57 -6.00 7.31 5.99
C ILE A 57 -6.38 7.94 7.33
N GLN A 58 -7.62 8.41 7.49
CA GLN A 58 -8.07 9.00 8.76
C GLN A 58 -8.08 7.96 9.88
N GLN A 59 -8.52 6.73 9.61
CA GLN A 59 -8.51 5.65 10.59
C GLN A 59 -7.10 5.30 11.06
N ILE A 60 -6.15 5.08 10.14
CA ILE A 60 -4.76 4.75 10.50
C ILE A 60 -4.01 5.95 11.11
N GLY A 61 -4.28 7.16 10.61
CA GLY A 61 -3.70 8.39 11.14
C GLY A 61 -4.07 8.64 12.60
N TYR A 62 -5.23 8.13 13.03
CA TYR A 62 -5.68 8.20 14.42
C TYR A 62 -4.90 7.23 15.33
N GLU A 63 -4.59 6.02 14.85
CA GLU A 63 -3.89 4.99 15.64
C GLU A 63 -2.39 5.27 15.86
N THR A 64 -1.78 6.16 15.08
CA THR A 64 -0.33 6.44 15.19
C THR A 64 0.01 7.58 16.16
N ASN A 65 -0.98 8.26 16.76
CA ASN A 65 -0.77 9.43 17.61
C ASN A 65 -1.15 9.20 19.09
N THR A 66 -0.80 8.05 19.66
CA THR A 66 -0.93 7.75 21.09
C THR A 66 0.27 6.94 21.56
#